data_AF-A0A965UTC9-F1
#
_entry.id   AF-A0A965UTC9-F1
#
_cell.length_a   1.000
_cell.length_b   1.000
_cell.length_c   1.000
_cell.angle_alpha   90.00
_cell.angle_beta   90.00
_cell.angle_gamma   90.00
#
_symmetry.space_group_name_H-M   'P 1'
#
loop_
_entity.id
_entity.type
_entity.pdbx_description
1 polymer ?
#
loop_
_entity_poly.entity_id
_entity_poly.type
_entity_poly.pdbx_seq_one_letter_code
_entity_poly.pdbx_strand_id
1 'polypeptide(L)'
;MNTPLSSIRGAAIAHVTSEISDPQLAATIIAIDIPLHQTAPMQVVVGDGIKSRRIIWQFAGASPTGNTAQIVAKAWFDDEWIAKNSKHTLARIKRAFTAMFLMAEQSKGGMRYVEECTNADTIKTAGTAIAATMVGLDHPCLGSTQYGGSTWWHFDRAAAVDLDLWMDKEIHLKLPHSDLSYIKAALLNWKQLLSDIKSVTHTAVKHKKRTAYIGKDDDQKTILTLEKLLYRK
;
A
#
# COMPACT_ATOMS: atom_id res chain seq x y z
N MET A 1 -36.53 -32.94 21.29
CA MET A 1 -35.59 -33.64 20.39
C MET A 1 -34.41 -32.73 20.19
N ASN A 2 -33.27 -33.07 20.80
CA ASN A 2 -32.06 -32.26 20.82
C ASN A 2 -31.16 -32.64 19.65
N THR A 3 -30.97 -31.74 18.71
CA THR A 3 -29.95 -31.85 17.66
C THR A 3 -28.63 -31.29 18.22
N PRO A 4 -27.53 -32.04 18.22
CA PRO A 4 -26.31 -31.62 18.88
C PRO A 4 -25.53 -30.58 18.06
N LEU A 5 -25.11 -29.53 18.76
CA LEU A 5 -24.04 -28.60 18.36
C LEU A 5 -22.72 -29.36 18.23
N SER A 6 -22.39 -29.84 17.03
CA SER A 6 -21.07 -30.38 16.75
C SER A 6 -20.67 -30.19 15.28
N SER A 7 -20.12 -29.01 14.95
CA SER A 7 -19.20 -28.82 13.79
C SER A 7 -18.64 -27.38 13.69
N ILE A 8 -18.22 -26.74 14.79
CA ILE A 8 -17.39 -25.50 14.74
C ILE A 8 -15.96 -25.83 15.18
N ARG A 9 -15.42 -26.92 14.63
CA ARG A 9 -13.99 -27.23 14.71
C ARG A 9 -13.56 -27.72 13.33
N GLY A 10 -12.74 -26.94 12.65
CA GLY A 10 -12.01 -27.42 11.49
C GLY A 10 -12.31 -26.77 10.15
N ALA A 11 -12.76 -25.52 10.08
CA ALA A 11 -12.47 -24.72 8.89
C ALA A 11 -10.97 -24.39 8.95
N ALA A 12 -10.19 -25.25 8.30
CA ALA A 12 -8.75 -25.15 8.20
C ALA A 12 -8.36 -23.73 7.76
N ILE A 13 -7.74 -22.99 8.68
CA ILE A 13 -6.94 -21.79 8.41
C ILE A 13 -5.68 -22.29 7.69
N ALA A 14 -5.87 -22.71 6.44
CA ALA A 14 -4.83 -23.23 5.56
C ALA A 14 -4.94 -22.59 4.17
N HIS A 15 -5.25 -21.30 4.13
CA HIS A 15 -4.61 -20.46 3.14
C HIS A 15 -3.36 -19.93 3.81
N VAL A 16 -2.20 -20.39 3.33
CA VAL A 16 -0.89 -19.86 3.73
C VAL A 16 -0.96 -18.34 3.56
N THR A 17 -1.18 -17.59 4.63
CA THR A 17 -1.19 -16.13 4.56
C THR A 17 0.24 -15.71 4.27
N SER A 18 0.55 -15.35 3.02
CA SER A 18 1.77 -14.60 2.74
C SER A 18 1.73 -13.36 3.62
N GLU A 19 2.64 -13.25 4.57
CA GLU A 19 2.69 -12.12 5.49
C GLU A 19 3.03 -10.85 4.70
N ILE A 20 2.02 -10.06 4.34
CA ILE A 20 2.23 -8.80 3.64
C ILE A 20 2.58 -7.76 4.70
N SER A 21 3.85 -7.31 4.72
CA SER A 21 4.34 -6.28 5.63
C SER A 21 4.82 -5.00 4.95
N ASP A 22 4.77 -4.95 3.62
CA ASP A 22 4.98 -3.73 2.84
C ASP A 22 3.64 -2.99 2.68
N PRO A 23 3.49 -1.76 3.21
CA PRO A 23 2.25 -1.00 3.11
C PRO A 23 1.89 -0.62 1.67
N GLN A 24 2.87 -0.46 0.76
CA GLN A 24 2.60 -0.15 -0.64
C GLN A 24 1.99 -1.37 -1.36
N LEU A 25 2.58 -2.54 -1.12
CA LEU A 25 2.03 -3.81 -1.61
C LEU A 25 0.65 -4.08 -1.02
N ALA A 26 0.45 -3.88 0.29
CA ALA A 26 -0.86 -4.04 0.92
C ALA A 26 -1.91 -3.12 0.28
N ALA A 27 -1.59 -1.84 0.09
CA ALA A 27 -2.50 -0.89 -0.55
C ALA A 27 -2.81 -1.26 -2.01
N THR A 28 -1.83 -1.78 -2.73
CA THR A 28 -1.97 -2.29 -4.10
C THR A 28 -2.92 -3.48 -4.16
N ILE A 29 -2.77 -4.43 -3.23
CA ILE A 29 -3.64 -5.62 -3.12
C ILE A 29 -5.10 -5.21 -2.83
N ILE A 30 -5.31 -4.23 -1.96
CA ILE A 30 -6.66 -3.67 -1.72
C ILE A 30 -7.20 -3.01 -2.99
N ALA A 31 -6.38 -2.23 -3.69
CA ALA A 31 -6.82 -1.50 -4.88
C ALA A 31 -7.30 -2.41 -6.00
N ILE A 32 -6.67 -3.58 -6.19
CA ILE A 32 -7.08 -4.58 -7.19
C ILE A 32 -8.19 -5.53 -6.69
N ASP A 33 -8.98 -5.06 -5.74
CA ASP A 33 -10.19 -5.71 -5.22
C ASP A 33 -9.96 -7.04 -4.47
N ILE A 34 -8.80 -7.22 -3.83
CA ILE A 34 -8.59 -8.34 -2.90
C ILE A 34 -8.95 -7.87 -1.48
N PRO A 35 -10.01 -8.42 -0.86
CA PRO A 35 -10.52 -7.88 0.40
C PRO A 35 -9.59 -8.17 1.58
N LEU A 36 -9.49 -7.20 2.49
CA LEU A 36 -8.88 -7.41 3.79
C LEU A 36 -9.70 -8.42 4.61
N HIS A 37 -9.03 -9.13 5.52
CA HIS A 37 -9.69 -10.03 6.44
C HIS A 37 -10.65 -9.25 7.35
N GLN A 38 -11.94 -9.59 7.35
CA GLN A 38 -12.99 -8.78 8.00
C GLN A 38 -12.81 -8.64 9.52
N THR A 39 -12.32 -9.69 10.19
CA THR A 39 -12.22 -9.72 11.67
C THR A 39 -10.83 -9.38 12.20
N ALA A 40 -9.80 -9.47 11.37
CA ALA A 40 -8.40 -9.30 11.78
C ALA A 40 -7.56 -8.75 10.61
N PRO A 41 -7.89 -7.57 10.08
CA PRO A 41 -7.29 -7.05 8.85
C PRO A 41 -5.80 -6.74 8.99
N MET A 42 -5.33 -6.50 10.21
CA MET A 42 -3.96 -6.11 10.52
C MET A 42 -3.53 -6.68 11.87
N GLN A 43 -2.32 -7.23 11.92
CA GLN A 43 -1.67 -7.69 13.14
C GLN A 43 -0.34 -6.97 13.31
N VAL A 44 -0.06 -6.45 14.50
CA VAL A 44 1.27 -5.95 14.87
C VAL A 44 1.98 -7.02 15.68
N VAL A 45 3.20 -7.38 15.28
CA VAL A 45 3.97 -8.51 15.83
C VAL A 45 5.34 -8.05 16.31
N VAL A 46 5.77 -8.54 17.47
CA VAL A 46 7.13 -8.43 18.02
C VAL A 46 7.58 -9.78 18.61
N GLY A 47 8.89 -9.96 18.80
CA GLY A 47 9.49 -11.21 19.32
C GLY A 47 10.02 -12.13 18.23
N ASP A 48 10.58 -13.29 18.62
CA ASP A 48 11.17 -14.28 17.70
C ASP A 48 12.28 -13.72 16.78
N GLY A 49 13.14 -12.86 17.34
CA GLY A 49 14.25 -12.25 16.59
C GLY A 49 13.84 -11.08 15.70
N ILE A 50 12.57 -10.67 15.73
CA ILE A 50 12.08 -9.45 15.08
C ILE A 50 12.59 -8.24 15.88
N LYS A 51 13.49 -7.46 15.27
CA LYS A 51 14.17 -6.30 15.91
C LYS A 51 13.23 -5.12 16.22
N SER A 52 12.10 -5.01 15.52
CA SER A 52 11.16 -3.88 15.65
C SER A 52 9.72 -4.31 15.34
N ARG A 53 8.72 -3.59 15.83
CA ARG A 53 7.29 -3.87 15.56
C ARG A 53 7.06 -4.09 14.06
N ARG A 54 6.65 -5.29 13.67
CA ARG A 54 6.30 -5.65 12.29
C ARG A 54 4.81 -5.63 12.12
N ILE A 55 4.33 -5.02 11.05
CA ILE A 55 2.91 -4.91 10.73
C ILE A 55 2.62 -5.90 9.62
N ILE A 56 1.58 -6.70 9.80
CA ILE A 56 1.18 -7.74 8.86
C ILE A 56 -0.27 -7.49 8.49
N TRP A 57 -0.53 -7.21 7.23
CA TRP A 57 -1.87 -7.14 6.67
C TRP A 57 -2.35 -8.53 6.27
N GLN A 58 -3.58 -8.85 6.66
CA GLN A 58 -4.22 -10.12 6.35
C GLN A 58 -5.29 -9.91 5.30
N PHE A 59 -5.19 -10.67 4.21
CA PHE A 59 -6.13 -10.65 3.10
C PHE A 59 -6.92 -11.94 3.07
N ALA A 60 -8.19 -11.85 2.69
CA ALA A 60 -9.08 -12.99 2.54
C ALA A 60 -9.48 -13.13 1.07
N GLY A 61 -9.58 -14.37 0.59
CA GLY A 61 -10.12 -14.66 -0.74
C GLY A 61 -9.21 -14.23 -1.91
N ALA A 62 -9.85 -13.97 -3.04
CA ALA A 62 -9.25 -13.57 -4.29
C ALA A 62 -10.03 -12.37 -4.88
N SER A 63 -9.41 -11.64 -5.81
CA SER A 63 -10.07 -10.61 -6.59
C SER A 63 -11.18 -11.23 -7.47
N PRO A 64 -12.09 -10.41 -8.04
CA PRO A 64 -13.06 -10.87 -9.04
C PRO A 64 -12.42 -11.58 -10.25
N THR A 65 -11.16 -11.27 -10.53
CA THR A 65 -10.34 -11.88 -11.60
C THR A 65 -9.56 -13.13 -11.15
N GLY A 66 -9.74 -13.57 -9.91
CA GLY A 66 -9.10 -14.77 -9.35
C GLY A 66 -7.68 -14.56 -8.80
N ASN A 67 -7.18 -13.33 -8.75
CA ASN A 67 -5.86 -13.04 -8.19
C ASN A 67 -5.89 -13.10 -6.65
N THR A 68 -4.94 -13.81 -6.06
CA THR A 68 -4.75 -13.83 -4.61
C THR A 68 -3.64 -12.85 -4.20
N ALA A 69 -3.61 -12.46 -2.93
CA ALA A 69 -2.55 -11.62 -2.38
C ALA A 69 -1.14 -12.19 -2.64
N GLN A 70 -1.00 -13.52 -2.65
CA GLN A 70 0.25 -14.22 -2.95
C GLN A 70 0.71 -14.02 -4.39
N ILE A 71 -0.21 -14.16 -5.36
CA ILE A 71 0.10 -14.00 -6.79
C ILE A 71 0.59 -12.58 -7.05
N VAL A 72 -0.10 -11.60 -6.45
CA VAL A 72 0.23 -10.19 -6.58
C VAL A 72 1.56 -9.88 -5.91
N ALA A 73 1.81 -10.41 -4.69
CA ALA A 73 3.08 -10.25 -4.00
C ALA A 73 4.24 -10.85 -4.80
N LYS A 74 4.06 -12.03 -5.40
CA LYS A 74 5.07 -12.66 -6.25
C LYS A 74 5.42 -11.76 -7.44
N ALA A 75 4.41 -11.26 -8.16
CA ALA A 75 4.62 -10.39 -9.30
C ALA A 75 5.18 -9.01 -8.91
N TRP A 76 4.83 -8.48 -7.73
CA TRP A 76 5.33 -7.20 -7.23
C TRP A 76 6.85 -7.19 -7.02
N PHE A 77 7.42 -8.29 -6.53
CA PHE A 77 8.86 -8.41 -6.28
C PHE A 77 9.64 -9.02 -7.46
N ASP A 78 8.97 -9.39 -8.55
CA ASP A 78 9.60 -9.92 -9.76
C ASP A 78 9.86 -8.79 -10.76
N ASP A 79 11.06 -8.19 -10.68
CA ASP A 79 11.42 -7.06 -11.55
C ASP A 79 11.48 -7.43 -13.04
N GLU A 80 11.81 -8.68 -13.38
CA GLU A 80 11.74 -9.15 -14.76
C GLU A 80 10.30 -9.21 -15.27
N TRP A 81 9.39 -9.72 -14.44
CA TRP A 81 7.97 -9.75 -14.76
C TRP A 81 7.43 -8.33 -14.95
N ILE A 82 7.79 -7.39 -14.08
CA ILE A 82 7.39 -5.99 -14.17
C ILE A 82 7.91 -5.35 -15.46
N ALA A 83 9.17 -5.61 -15.83
CA ALA A 83 9.75 -5.10 -17.08
C ALA A 83 9.04 -5.66 -18.32
N LYS A 84 8.75 -6.97 -18.34
CA LYS A 84 8.02 -7.65 -19.43
C LYS A 84 6.56 -7.20 -19.52
N ASN A 85 5.94 -6.84 -18.40
CA ASN A 85 4.52 -6.47 -18.29
C ASN A 85 4.34 -4.98 -17.94
N SER A 86 5.10 -4.09 -18.57
CA SER A 86 5.18 -2.67 -18.22
C SER A 86 3.85 -1.89 -18.31
N LYS A 87 2.89 -2.39 -19.08
CA LYS A 87 1.53 -1.82 -19.22
C LYS A 87 0.49 -2.44 -18.30
N HIS A 88 0.84 -3.51 -17.57
CA HIS A 88 -0.07 -4.15 -16.64
C HIS A 88 -0.34 -3.23 -15.45
N THR A 89 -1.59 -3.19 -14.95
CA THR A 89 -2.02 -2.34 -13.82
C THR A 89 -1.08 -2.41 -12.63
N LEU A 90 -0.67 -3.62 -12.21
CA LEU A 90 0.31 -3.82 -11.14
C LEU A 90 1.64 -3.08 -11.38
N ALA A 91 2.18 -3.15 -12.60
CA ALA A 91 3.43 -2.48 -12.96
C ALA A 91 3.27 -0.95 -12.96
N ARG A 92 2.12 -0.46 -13.44
CA ARG A 92 1.77 0.97 -13.40
C ARG A 92 1.63 1.50 -11.97
N ILE A 93 0.99 0.75 -11.08
CA ILE A 93 0.90 1.08 -9.64
C ILE A 93 2.29 1.12 -9.01
N LYS A 94 3.13 0.09 -9.24
CA LYS A 94 4.50 0.06 -8.71
C LYS A 94 5.31 1.26 -9.20
N ARG A 95 5.20 1.61 -10.50
CA ARG A 95 5.83 2.80 -11.07
C ARG A 95 5.33 4.08 -10.42
N ALA A 96 4.03 4.22 -10.16
CA ALA A 96 3.47 5.37 -9.47
C ALA A 96 4.03 5.51 -8.04
N PHE A 97 4.14 4.43 -7.28
CA PHE A 97 4.77 4.47 -5.95
C PHE A 97 6.25 4.90 -6.02
N THR A 98 7.01 4.35 -6.96
CA THR A 98 8.41 4.77 -7.17
C THR A 98 8.50 6.25 -7.53
N ALA A 99 7.67 6.72 -8.46
CA ALA A 99 7.62 8.13 -8.86
C ALA A 99 7.26 9.04 -7.68
N MET A 100 6.26 8.66 -6.88
CA MET A 100 5.85 9.41 -5.70
C MET A 100 6.99 9.54 -4.68
N PHE A 101 7.75 8.47 -4.43
CA PHE A 101 8.90 8.48 -3.54
C PHE A 101 9.99 9.42 -4.06
N LEU A 102 10.38 9.28 -5.33
CA LEU A 102 11.40 10.12 -5.95
C LEU A 102 11.01 11.61 -5.95
N MET A 103 9.77 11.92 -6.31
CA MET A 103 9.24 13.29 -6.29
C MET A 103 9.18 13.86 -4.86
N ALA A 104 8.83 13.05 -3.86
CA ALA A 104 8.85 13.47 -2.46
C ALA A 104 10.27 13.79 -1.98
N GLU A 105 11.27 12.99 -2.35
CA GLU A 105 12.67 13.28 -2.04
C GLU A 105 13.17 14.54 -2.76
N GLN A 106 12.84 14.69 -4.05
CA GLN A 106 13.17 15.90 -4.82
C GLN A 106 12.56 17.17 -4.20
N SER A 107 11.35 17.07 -3.64
CA SER A 107 10.71 18.21 -2.97
C SER A 107 11.42 18.67 -1.69
N LYS A 108 12.13 17.75 -1.00
CA LYS A 108 12.91 18.07 0.22
C LYS A 108 14.26 18.69 -0.10
N GLY A 109 14.87 18.31 -1.22
CA GLY A 109 16.25 18.65 -1.56
C GLY A 109 16.49 20.06 -2.11
N GLY A 110 15.45 20.90 -2.23
CA GLY A 110 15.60 22.25 -2.78
C GLY A 110 16.15 22.29 -4.21
N MET A 111 16.11 21.16 -4.93
CA MET A 111 16.68 21.02 -6.27
C MET A 111 16.00 22.01 -7.23
N ARG A 112 16.85 22.81 -7.87
CA ARG A 112 16.47 23.92 -8.74
C ARG A 112 16.15 23.37 -10.13
N TYR A 113 14.97 23.74 -10.62
CA TYR A 113 14.61 24.00 -12.01
C TYR A 113 15.21 23.08 -13.09
N VAL A 114 14.35 22.30 -13.77
CA VAL A 114 14.65 21.76 -15.11
C VAL A 114 14.11 22.77 -16.12
N GLU A 115 15.00 23.26 -16.98
CA GLU A 115 14.87 24.44 -17.85
C GLU A 115 14.04 24.22 -19.13
N GLU A 116 13.35 23.09 -19.27
CA GLU A 116 12.77 22.69 -20.58
C GLU A 116 11.25 22.85 -20.72
N CYS A 117 10.53 23.40 -19.73
CA CYS A 117 9.09 23.58 -19.86
C CYS A 117 8.73 24.99 -20.35
N THR A 118 8.41 25.13 -21.64
CA THR A 118 7.68 26.30 -22.14
C THR A 118 6.30 26.32 -21.47
N ASN A 119 6.06 27.28 -20.57
CA ASN A 119 4.79 27.43 -19.82
C ASN A 119 3.53 27.46 -20.69
N ALA A 120 3.65 27.68 -22.01
CA ALA A 120 2.52 27.71 -22.93
C ALA A 120 1.92 26.31 -23.17
N ASP A 121 2.71 25.24 -23.12
CA ASP A 121 2.30 23.91 -23.60
C ASP A 121 2.21 22.85 -22.50
N THR A 122 2.46 23.22 -21.23
CA THR A 122 2.39 22.29 -20.10
C THR A 122 1.17 22.53 -19.22
N ILE A 123 0.72 21.46 -18.56
CA ILE A 123 -0.18 21.52 -17.41
C ILE A 123 0.61 21.20 -16.14
N LYS A 124 0.09 21.62 -14.99
CA LYS A 124 0.81 21.45 -13.72
C LYS A 124 -0.08 21.04 -12.56
N THR A 125 0.49 20.30 -11.62
CA THR A 125 -0.16 19.92 -10.36
C THR A 125 0.79 20.09 -9.18
N ALA A 126 0.26 20.58 -8.06
CA ALA A 126 1.01 20.64 -6.79
C ALA A 126 0.92 19.32 -6.00
N GLY A 127 0.04 18.40 -6.39
CA GLY A 127 -0.17 17.15 -5.67
C GLY A 127 0.83 16.07 -6.10
N THR A 128 1.78 15.71 -5.24
CA THR A 128 2.77 14.65 -5.54
C THR A 128 2.12 13.31 -5.88
N ALA A 129 1.01 12.95 -5.22
CA ALA A 129 0.26 11.72 -5.54
C ALA A 129 -0.40 11.79 -6.94
N ILE A 130 -0.84 12.98 -7.36
CA ILE A 130 -1.42 13.21 -8.68
C ILE A 130 -0.33 13.07 -9.74
N ALA A 131 0.79 13.77 -9.55
CA ALA A 131 1.95 13.70 -10.43
C ALA A 131 2.48 12.28 -10.58
N ALA A 132 2.57 11.54 -9.46
CA ALA A 132 2.96 10.14 -9.47
C ALA A 132 1.98 9.24 -10.23
N THR A 133 0.67 9.53 -10.13
CA THR A 133 -0.34 8.82 -10.92
C THR A 133 -0.16 9.05 -12.41
N MET A 134 0.12 10.29 -12.82
CA MET A 134 0.41 10.63 -14.22
C MET A 134 1.61 9.83 -14.74
N VAL A 135 2.71 9.77 -13.99
CA VAL A 135 3.87 8.93 -14.34
C VAL A 135 3.51 7.45 -14.42
N GLY A 136 2.67 6.96 -13.51
CA GLY A 136 2.13 5.60 -13.55
C GLY A 136 1.35 5.29 -14.83
N LEU A 137 0.63 6.28 -15.36
CA LEU A 137 -0.15 6.22 -16.60
C LEU A 137 0.66 6.47 -17.89
N ASP A 138 2.00 6.52 -17.78
CA ASP A 138 2.93 6.81 -18.89
C ASP A 138 2.94 8.27 -19.36
N HIS A 139 2.45 9.22 -18.55
CA HIS A 139 2.66 10.64 -18.81
C HIS A 139 4.00 11.10 -18.21
N PRO A 140 4.99 11.48 -19.03
CA PRO A 140 6.31 11.87 -18.54
C PRO A 140 6.24 13.18 -17.76
N CYS A 141 6.85 13.21 -16.57
CA CYS A 141 7.05 14.43 -15.81
C CYS A 141 8.18 15.24 -16.46
N LEU A 142 7.86 16.39 -17.03
CA LEU A 142 8.77 17.25 -17.78
C LEU A 142 9.67 18.11 -16.87
N GLY A 143 9.28 18.28 -15.61
CA GLY A 143 10.06 19.03 -14.64
C GLY A 143 9.23 19.51 -13.46
N SER A 144 9.82 20.40 -12.66
CA SER A 144 9.11 21.05 -11.56
C SER A 144 9.48 22.53 -11.42
N THR A 145 8.55 23.32 -10.91
CA THR A 145 8.75 24.71 -10.52
C THR A 145 8.37 24.91 -9.07
N GLN A 146 9.17 25.65 -8.31
CA GLN A 146 8.79 26.07 -6.96
C GLN A 146 8.02 27.39 -7.01
N TYR A 147 6.84 27.44 -6.39
CA TYR A 147 6.04 28.64 -6.28
C TYR A 147 5.30 28.65 -4.93
N GLY A 148 5.44 29.74 -4.16
CA GLY A 148 4.76 29.90 -2.87
C GLY A 148 5.08 28.80 -1.85
N GLY A 149 6.32 28.30 -1.83
CA GLY A 149 6.74 27.20 -0.96
C GLY A 149 6.20 25.82 -1.36
N SER A 150 5.52 25.72 -2.50
CA SER A 150 4.99 24.47 -3.05
C SER A 150 5.72 24.08 -4.33
N THR A 151 5.97 22.79 -4.51
CA THR A 151 6.52 22.23 -5.76
C THR A 151 5.37 21.89 -6.71
N TRP A 152 5.45 22.42 -7.93
CA TRP A 152 4.51 22.14 -9.00
C TRP A 152 5.18 21.28 -10.06
N TRP A 153 4.58 20.13 -10.36
CA TRP A 153 5.05 19.15 -11.34
C TRP A 153 4.42 19.41 -12.71
N HIS A 154 5.23 19.41 -13.76
CA HIS A 154 4.81 19.76 -15.13
C HIS A 154 4.67 18.53 -16.01
N PHE A 155 3.61 18.52 -16.81
CA PHE A 155 3.28 17.46 -17.75
C PHE A 155 2.82 18.06 -19.08
N ASP A 156 2.86 17.25 -20.14
CA ASP A 156 2.25 17.62 -21.42
C ASP A 156 0.72 17.80 -21.29
N ARG A 157 0.11 18.65 -22.12
CA ARG A 157 -1.35 18.84 -22.18
C ARG A 157 -2.13 17.56 -22.44
N ALA A 158 -1.54 16.54 -23.05
CA ALA A 158 -2.15 15.22 -23.22
C ALA A 158 -2.57 14.58 -21.89
N ALA A 159 -1.94 14.94 -20.76
CA ALA A 159 -2.28 14.45 -19.43
C ALA A 159 -3.49 15.17 -18.79
N ALA A 160 -4.07 16.20 -19.44
CA ALA A 160 -5.08 17.07 -18.83
C ALA A 160 -6.34 16.31 -18.40
N VAL A 161 -6.82 15.40 -19.26
CA VAL A 161 -8.02 14.61 -18.97
C VAL A 161 -7.80 13.70 -17.76
N ASP A 162 -6.67 12.99 -17.69
CA ASP A 162 -6.37 12.12 -16.57
C ASP A 162 -6.15 12.90 -15.26
N LEU A 163 -5.56 14.09 -15.34
CA LEU A 163 -5.38 14.99 -14.20
C LEU A 163 -6.74 15.46 -13.64
N ASP A 164 -7.64 15.90 -14.52
CA ASP A 164 -8.99 16.32 -14.14
C ASP A 164 -9.81 15.15 -13.56
N LEU A 165 -9.75 13.97 -14.20
CA LEU A 165 -10.40 12.76 -13.70
C LEU A 165 -9.84 12.31 -12.35
N TRP A 166 -8.54 12.51 -12.09
CA TRP A 166 -7.97 12.23 -10.79
C TRP A 166 -8.61 13.06 -9.68
N MET A 167 -9.03 14.29 -9.97
CA MET A 167 -9.70 15.16 -8.99
C MET A 167 -11.14 14.72 -8.68
N ASP A 168 -11.75 13.90 -9.54
CA ASP A 168 -13.09 13.35 -9.32
C ASP A 168 -13.09 12.32 -8.18
N LYS A 169 -13.80 12.63 -7.08
CA LYS A 169 -13.90 11.78 -5.89
C LYS A 169 -14.56 10.43 -6.19
N GLU A 170 -15.45 10.38 -7.17
CA GLU A 170 -16.24 9.20 -7.54
C GLU A 170 -15.68 8.47 -8.77
N ILE A 171 -14.44 8.77 -9.17
CA ILE A 171 -13.84 8.16 -10.35
C ILE A 171 -13.83 6.62 -10.31
N HIS A 172 -13.72 6.04 -9.11
CA HIS A 172 -13.77 4.60 -8.89
C HIS A 172 -15.17 3.99 -9.13
N LEU A 173 -16.24 4.78 -9.06
CA LEU A 173 -17.59 4.36 -9.43
C LEU A 173 -17.84 4.54 -10.93
N LYS A 174 -17.29 5.61 -11.51
CA LYS A 174 -17.49 5.96 -12.93
C LYS A 174 -16.64 5.10 -13.86
N LEU A 175 -15.39 4.84 -13.48
CA LEU A 175 -14.39 4.09 -14.23
C LEU A 175 -13.71 3.03 -13.35
N PRO A 176 -14.46 2.03 -12.82
CA PRO A 176 -13.96 1.07 -11.83
C PRO A 176 -12.79 0.22 -12.31
N HIS A 177 -12.69 -0.01 -13.63
CA HIS A 177 -11.66 -0.86 -14.23
C HIS A 177 -10.55 -0.07 -14.94
N SER A 178 -10.50 1.25 -14.76
CA SER A 178 -9.42 2.06 -15.33
C SER A 178 -8.16 2.00 -14.48
N ASP A 179 -6.99 2.02 -15.11
CA ASP A 179 -5.71 2.09 -14.40
C ASP A 179 -5.62 3.35 -13.51
N LEU A 180 -6.23 4.46 -13.94
CA LEU A 180 -6.32 5.68 -13.15
C LEU A 180 -7.01 5.42 -11.79
N SER A 181 -8.15 4.71 -11.81
CA SER A 181 -8.88 4.34 -10.58
C SER A 181 -8.05 3.42 -9.70
N TYR A 182 -7.40 2.41 -10.26
CA TYR A 182 -6.56 1.47 -9.51
C TYR A 182 -5.35 2.15 -8.87
N ILE A 183 -4.63 2.99 -9.62
CA ILE A 183 -3.47 3.73 -9.10
C ILE A 183 -3.91 4.71 -8.02
N LYS A 184 -4.97 5.49 -8.27
CA LYS A 184 -5.51 6.43 -7.27
C LYS A 184 -5.92 5.71 -6.00
N ALA A 185 -6.67 4.60 -6.11
CA ALA A 185 -7.07 3.79 -4.96
C ALA A 185 -5.85 3.27 -4.20
N ALA A 186 -4.82 2.75 -4.87
CA ALA A 186 -3.61 2.27 -4.24
C ALA A 186 -2.88 3.37 -3.45
N LEU A 187 -2.69 4.55 -4.03
CA LEU A 187 -2.00 5.67 -3.36
C LEU A 187 -2.79 6.21 -2.15
N LEU A 188 -4.12 6.30 -2.27
CA LEU A 188 -4.99 6.74 -1.18
C LEU A 188 -5.08 5.70 -0.05
N ASN A 189 -5.23 4.43 -0.40
CA ASN A 189 -5.22 3.32 0.56
C ASN A 189 -3.89 3.27 1.30
N TRP A 190 -2.76 3.48 0.63
CA TRP A 190 -1.46 3.52 1.28
C TRP A 190 -1.39 4.60 2.37
N LYS A 191 -1.87 5.81 2.07
CA LYS A 191 -1.95 6.88 3.06
C LYS A 191 -2.86 6.51 4.24
N GLN A 192 -4.00 5.87 3.96
CA GLN A 192 -4.91 5.39 5.00
C GLN A 192 -4.26 4.32 5.87
N LEU A 193 -3.62 3.30 5.27
CA LEU A 193 -2.93 2.24 6.00
C LEU A 193 -1.83 2.81 6.91
N LEU A 194 -1.04 3.79 6.43
CA LEU A 194 -0.05 4.47 7.27
C LEU A 194 -0.67 5.22 8.46
N SER A 195 -1.91 5.71 8.32
CA SER A 195 -2.67 6.28 9.43
C SER A 195 -3.17 5.19 10.39
N ASP A 196 -3.72 4.11 9.87
CA ASP A 196 -4.27 2.99 10.65
C ASP A 196 -3.19 2.33 11.51
N ILE A 197 -1.98 2.20 10.98
CA ILE A 197 -0.79 1.74 11.71
C ILE A 197 -0.57 2.52 13.01
N LYS A 198 -0.80 3.84 13.02
CA LYS A 198 -0.61 4.69 14.21
C LYS A 198 -1.72 4.50 15.24
N SER A 199 -2.87 3.97 14.82
CA SER A 199 -4.05 3.75 15.66
C SER A 199 -4.07 2.39 16.37
N VAL A 200 -3.11 1.51 16.07
CA VAL A 200 -3.05 0.16 16.65
C VAL A 200 -3.06 0.20 18.17
N THR A 201 -4.00 -0.54 18.75
CA THR A 201 -4.25 -0.61 20.20
C THR A 201 -3.56 -1.81 20.86
N HIS A 202 -3.19 -2.84 20.10
CA HIS A 202 -2.61 -4.06 20.64
C HIS A 202 -1.44 -4.57 19.79
N THR A 203 -0.46 -5.18 20.44
CA THR A 203 0.68 -5.84 19.79
C THR A 203 0.75 -7.31 20.22
N ALA A 204 0.91 -8.20 19.25
CA ALA A 204 1.12 -9.63 19.47
C ALA A 204 2.61 -9.90 19.70
N VAL A 205 2.98 -10.38 20.88
CA VAL A 205 4.31 -10.90 21.19
C VAL A 205 4.31 -12.39 20.83
N LYS A 206 5.06 -12.78 19.80
CA LYS A 206 5.15 -14.18 19.33
C LYS A 206 6.44 -14.84 19.83
N HIS A 207 6.30 -16.08 20.29
CA HIS A 207 7.42 -17.00 20.50
C HIS A 207 7.08 -18.43 20.04
N LYS A 208 7.66 -18.89 18.94
CA LYS A 208 7.38 -20.19 18.31
C LYS A 208 5.87 -20.40 18.08
N LYS A 209 5.23 -21.23 18.90
CA LYS A 209 3.78 -21.56 18.83
C LYS A 209 2.93 -20.77 19.82
N ARG A 210 3.54 -19.90 20.65
CA ARG A 210 2.84 -19.15 21.69
C ARG A 210 2.74 -17.69 21.27
N THR A 211 1.58 -17.07 21.52
CA THR A 211 1.33 -15.65 21.24
C THR A 211 0.70 -15.02 22.49
N ALA A 212 1.25 -13.90 22.96
CA ALA A 212 0.65 -13.05 23.97
C ALA A 212 0.23 -11.73 23.32
N TYR A 213 -0.81 -11.07 23.83
CA TYR A 213 -1.23 -9.74 23.36
C TYR A 213 -0.98 -8.71 24.45
N ILE A 214 -0.41 -7.59 24.07
CA ILE A 214 -0.18 -6.43 24.93
C ILE A 214 -0.89 -5.21 24.37
N GLY A 215 -1.23 -4.25 25.24
CA GLY A 215 -1.75 -2.96 24.83
C GLY A 215 -0.68 -2.07 24.17
N LYS A 216 -1.13 -1.00 23.53
CA LYS A 216 -0.29 -0.02 22.82
C LYS A 216 0.75 0.65 23.73
N ASP A 217 0.34 0.90 24.97
CA ASP A 217 1.09 1.66 25.98
C ASP A 217 2.03 0.80 26.82
N ASP A 218 2.05 -0.52 26.60
CA ASP A 218 2.95 -1.42 27.31
C ASP A 218 4.40 -1.17 26.86
N ASP A 219 5.28 -1.01 27.85
CA ASP A 219 6.67 -0.62 27.66
C ASP A 219 7.54 -1.74 27.06
N GLN A 220 8.71 -1.38 26.54
CA GLN A 220 9.66 -2.34 25.95
C GLN A 220 10.08 -3.41 26.97
N LYS A 221 10.06 -3.09 28.27
CA LYS A 221 10.35 -4.02 29.35
C LYS A 221 9.27 -5.09 29.49
N THR A 222 8.00 -4.75 29.31
CA THR A 222 6.86 -5.68 29.31
C THR A 222 6.94 -6.63 28.12
N ILE A 223 7.30 -6.11 26.93
CA ILE A 223 7.56 -6.95 25.73
C ILE A 223 8.65 -7.98 26.02
N LEU A 224 9.80 -7.55 26.51
CA LEU A 224 10.94 -8.43 26.81
C LEU A 224 10.61 -9.43 27.94
N THR A 225 9.81 -9.01 28.92
CA THR A 225 9.37 -9.88 30.02
C THR A 225 8.43 -10.96 29.50
N LEU A 226 7.45 -10.61 28.68
CA LEU A 226 6.55 -11.57 28.05
C LEU A 226 7.28 -12.51 27.12
N GLU A 227 8.22 -12.02 26.31
CA GLU A 227 9.06 -12.88 25.47
C GLU A 227 9.83 -13.91 26.33
N LYS A 228 10.42 -13.48 27.44
CA LYS A 228 11.08 -14.39 28.41
C LYS A 228 10.11 -15.35 29.10
N LEU A 229 8.89 -14.92 29.42
CA LEU A 229 7.86 -15.78 30.02
C LEU A 229 7.35 -16.82 29.02
N LEU A 230 7.17 -16.43 27.77
CA LEU A 230 6.84 -17.35 26.67
C LEU A 230 7.98 -18.36 26.43
N TYR A 231 9.23 -17.98 26.72
CA TYR A 231 10.42 -18.83 26.68
C TYR A 231 10.48 -19.87 27.81
N ARG A 232 9.90 -19.58 28.99
CA ARG A 232 9.93 -20.51 30.12
C ARG A 232 8.99 -21.70 29.85
N LYS A 233 9.56 -22.90 29.97
CA LYS A 233 8.86 -24.19 29.83
C LYS A 233 7.91 -24.41 30.99
#